data_AF-A0A1Q8S6B0-F1
#
_entry.id   AF-A0A1Q8S6B0-F1
#
_cell.length_a   1.000
_cell.length_b   1.000
_cell.length_c   1.000
_cell.angle_alpha   90.00
_cell.angle_beta   90.00
_cell.angle_gamma   90.00
#
_symmetry.space_group_name_H-M   'P 1'
#
loop_
_entity.id
_entity.type
_entity.pdbx_description
1 polymer ?
#
loop_
_entity_poly.entity_id
_entity_poly.type
_entity_poly.pdbx_seq_one_letter_code
_entity_poly.pdbx_strand_id
1 'polypeptide(L)'
;MSLVFCTGTRPTCSRCALQSLQCEWDTAPDTTRAESLRRRNEFLEHENEDLRELIRFLSQRPEDEAMEIFRRLRQTGDAFRVLELVRVGDLLLGKQKGKYEKSSTVDDLVDSYTASGNSGSTPRRLNESPKDS
;
A
#
# COMPACT_ATOMS: atom_id res chain seq x y z
N MET A 1 17.45 -32.75 3.67
CA MET A 1 16.69 -31.61 4.21
C MET A 1 15.22 -31.86 3.93
N SER A 2 14.43 -32.15 4.96
CA SER A 2 13.01 -32.45 4.80
C SER A 2 12.18 -31.17 4.86
N LEU A 3 11.31 -30.95 3.87
CA LEU A 3 10.29 -29.90 3.93
C LEU A 3 9.30 -30.25 5.03
N VAL A 4 9.19 -29.38 6.02
CA VAL A 4 8.20 -29.55 7.09
C VAL A 4 6.92 -28.84 6.71
N PHE A 5 5.82 -29.58 6.63
CA PHE A 5 4.50 -29.04 6.30
C PHE A 5 3.87 -28.35 7.52
N CYS A 6 3.44 -27.10 7.34
CA CYS A 6 2.60 -26.40 8.30
C CYS A 6 1.14 -26.54 7.85
N THR A 7 0.27 -27.05 8.72
CA THR A 7 -1.14 -27.29 8.39
C THR A 7 -1.98 -26.03 8.24
N GLY A 8 -1.49 -24.87 8.70
CA GLY A 8 -2.23 -23.61 8.62
C GLY A 8 -3.40 -23.46 9.60
N THR A 9 -3.62 -24.44 10.49
CA THR A 9 -4.74 -24.46 11.45
C THR A 9 -4.52 -23.45 12.58
N ARG A 10 -5.48 -22.57 12.86
CA ARG A 10 -5.43 -21.60 13.97
C ARG A 10 -6.21 -22.09 15.20
N PRO A 11 -5.84 -21.72 16.44
CA PRO A 11 -4.73 -20.84 16.83
C PRO A 11 -3.36 -21.54 16.83
N THR A 12 -3.32 -22.87 16.74
CA THR A 12 -2.06 -23.65 16.77
C THR A 12 -2.07 -24.67 15.64
N CYS A 13 -1.05 -24.64 14.78
CA CYS A 13 -0.94 -25.62 13.71
C CYS A 13 -0.59 -27.01 14.28
N SER A 14 -0.92 -28.09 13.57
CA SER A 14 -0.76 -29.46 14.08
C SER A 14 0.68 -29.79 14.47
N ARG A 15 1.65 -29.21 13.78
CA ARG A 15 3.07 -29.36 14.13
C ARG A 15 3.42 -28.69 15.44
N CYS A 16 3.06 -27.41 15.62
CA CYS A 16 3.37 -26.69 16.85
C CYS A 16 2.68 -27.34 18.06
N ALA A 17 1.47 -27.89 17.87
CA ALA A 17 0.79 -28.69 18.89
C ALA A 17 1.60 -29.95 19.26
N LEU A 18 2.07 -30.72 18.28
CA LEU A 18 2.86 -31.93 18.50
C LEU A 18 4.22 -31.65 19.15
N GLN A 19 4.86 -30.54 18.79
CA GLN A 19 6.19 -30.18 19.30
C GLN A 19 6.13 -29.31 20.56
N SER A 20 4.93 -29.02 21.08
CA SER A 20 4.73 -28.09 22.21
C SER A 20 5.43 -26.73 22.00
N LEU A 21 5.45 -26.24 20.76
CA LEU A 21 6.03 -24.95 20.40
C LEU A 21 4.96 -23.87 20.42
N GLN A 22 5.34 -22.66 20.83
CA GLN A 22 4.50 -21.49 20.69
C GLN A 22 4.27 -21.20 19.19
N CYS A 23 3.00 -21.21 18.76
CA CYS A 23 2.61 -20.94 17.37
C CYS A 23 2.25 -19.46 17.23
N GLU A 24 3.16 -18.68 16.65
CA GLU A 24 2.96 -17.25 16.40
C GLU A 24 2.48 -17.02 14.96
N TRP A 25 1.51 -16.13 14.81
CA TRP A 25 0.96 -15.72 13.52
C TRP A 25 1.23 -14.23 13.31
N ASP A 26 1.62 -13.87 12.10
CA ASP A 26 1.85 -12.48 11.66
C ASP A 26 0.55 -11.69 11.41
N THR A 27 -0.59 -12.33 11.62
CA THR A 27 -1.92 -11.86 11.20
C THR A 27 -2.97 -12.21 12.25
N ALA A 28 -3.97 -11.33 12.42
CA ALA A 28 -5.05 -11.51 13.39
C ALA A 28 -5.79 -12.85 13.17
N PRO A 29 -6.32 -13.49 14.24
CA PRO A 29 -6.86 -14.85 14.19
C PRO A 29 -8.03 -15.07 13.21
N ASP A 30 -8.73 -13.99 12.85
CA ASP A 30 -9.88 -13.92 11.96
C ASP A 30 -9.55 -13.46 10.53
N THR A 31 -8.27 -13.15 10.24
CA THR A 31 -7.85 -12.69 8.91
C THR A 31 -6.86 -13.67 8.29
N THR A 32 -7.14 -14.08 7.06
CA THR A 32 -6.17 -14.81 6.26
C THR A 32 -5.07 -13.86 5.79
N ARG A 33 -3.86 -14.37 5.59
CA ARG A 33 -2.76 -13.60 4.98
C ARG A 33 -3.18 -12.99 3.63
N ALA A 34 -3.97 -13.72 2.85
CA ALA A 34 -4.49 -13.25 1.56
C ALA A 34 -5.42 -12.04 1.72
N GLU A 35 -6.32 -12.03 2.70
CA GLU A 35 -7.19 -10.89 2.97
C GLU A 35 -6.40 -9.68 3.50
N SER A 36 -5.42 -9.91 4.37
CA SER A 36 -4.55 -8.82 4.85
C SER A 36 -3.76 -8.17 3.71
N LEU A 37 -3.22 -8.97 2.80
CA LEU A 37 -2.50 -8.46 1.63
C LEU A 37 -3.43 -7.72 0.67
N ARG A 38 -4.64 -8.26 0.44
CA ARG A 38 -5.66 -7.60 -0.38
C ARG A 38 -6.01 -6.22 0.17
N ARG A 39 -6.34 -6.12 1.46
CA ARG A 39 -6.67 -4.85 2.12
C ARG A 39 -5.52 -3.85 2.03
N ARG A 40 -4.28 -4.31 2.21
CA ARG A 40 -3.10 -3.44 2.07
C ARG A 40 -2.93 -2.95 0.63
N ASN A 41 -3.19 -3.80 -0.36
CA ASN A 41 -3.13 -3.41 -1.76
C ASN A 41 -4.23 -2.39 -2.10
N GLU A 42 -5.48 -2.65 -1.72
CA GLU A 42 -6.60 -1.72 -1.90
C GLU A 42 -6.30 -0.33 -1.29
N PHE A 43 -5.70 -0.30 -0.10
CA PHE A 43 -5.29 0.95 0.53
C PHE A 43 -4.17 1.66 -0.27
N LEU A 44 -3.17 0.92 -0.75
CA LEU A 44 -2.07 1.49 -1.55
C LEU A 44 -2.56 2.00 -2.91
N GLU A 45 -3.49 1.29 -3.54
CA GLU A 45 -4.14 1.71 -4.79
C GLU A 45 -4.87 3.03 -4.57
N HIS A 46 -5.64 3.16 -3.48
CA HIS A 46 -6.31 4.41 -3.13
C HIS A 46 -5.32 5.56 -2.88
N GLU A 47 -4.26 5.34 -2.08
CA GLU A 47 -3.22 6.36 -1.87
C GLU A 47 -2.56 6.78 -3.19
N ASN A 48 -2.33 5.83 -4.10
CA ASN A 48 -1.75 6.12 -5.40
C ASN A 48 -2.68 6.98 -6.27
N GLU A 49 -3.97 6.65 -6.29
CA GLU A 49 -5.00 7.45 -6.98
C GLU A 49 -5.08 8.88 -6.44
N ASP A 50 -5.03 9.05 -5.12
CA ASP A 50 -4.99 10.34 -4.44
C ASP A 50 -3.76 11.16 -4.85
N LEU A 51 -2.56 10.56 -4.83
CA LEU A 51 -1.33 11.24 -5.24
C LEU A 51 -1.35 11.63 -6.72
N ARG A 52 -1.86 10.75 -7.59
CA ARG A 52 -2.06 11.04 -9.02
C ARG A 52 -3.05 12.20 -9.21
N GLU A 53 -4.09 12.29 -8.39
CA GLU A 53 -5.00 13.43 -8.42
C GLU A 53 -4.30 14.74 -8.03
N LEU A 54 -3.51 14.73 -6.97
CA LEU A 54 -2.75 15.91 -6.56
C LEU A 54 -1.79 16.38 -7.65
N ILE A 55 -1.10 15.45 -8.31
CA ILE A 55 -0.23 15.77 -9.46
C ILE A 55 -1.06 16.38 -10.60
N ARG A 56 -2.22 15.82 -10.94
CA ARG A 56 -3.11 16.42 -11.95
C ARG A 56 -3.50 17.84 -11.58
N PHE A 57 -3.79 18.12 -10.31
CA PHE A 57 -4.09 19.48 -9.87
C PHE A 57 -2.92 20.44 -10.07
N LEU A 58 -1.70 20.00 -9.78
CA LEU A 58 -0.50 20.81 -10.01
C LEU A 58 -0.23 21.02 -11.51
N SER A 59 -0.56 20.06 -12.37
CA SER A 59 -0.26 20.12 -13.81
C SER A 59 -1.33 20.82 -14.66
N GLN A 60 -2.60 20.80 -14.24
CA GLN A 60 -3.73 21.20 -15.11
C GLN A 60 -4.46 22.45 -14.64
N ARG A 61 -4.29 22.85 -13.38
CA ARG A 61 -4.92 24.08 -12.88
C ARG A 61 -4.17 25.31 -13.37
N PRO A 62 -4.83 26.48 -13.35
CA PRO A 62 -4.15 27.76 -13.49
C PRO A 62 -2.90 27.86 -12.60
N GLU A 63 -1.87 28.55 -13.08
CA GLU A 63 -0.55 28.58 -12.43
C GLU A 63 -0.60 29.15 -11.01
N ASP A 64 -1.43 30.15 -10.75
CA ASP A 64 -1.66 30.73 -9.43
C ASP A 64 -2.28 29.70 -8.45
N GLU A 65 -3.27 28.93 -8.90
CA GLU A 65 -3.85 27.84 -8.10
C GLU A 65 -2.83 26.74 -7.85
N ALA A 66 -2.12 26.29 -8.89
CA ALA A 66 -1.10 25.24 -8.77
C ALA A 66 0.04 25.66 -7.81
N MET A 67 0.48 26.92 -7.87
CA MET A 67 1.51 27.46 -6.99
C MET A 67 1.05 27.51 -5.53
N GLU A 68 -0.21 27.84 -5.28
CA GLU A 68 -0.76 27.83 -3.92
C GLU A 68 -0.87 26.41 -3.36
N ILE A 69 -1.27 25.44 -4.17
CA ILE A 69 -1.25 24.01 -3.80
C ILE A 69 0.17 23.57 -3.45
N PHE A 70 1.15 23.93 -4.30
CA PHE A 70 2.56 23.61 -4.05
C PHE A 70 3.11 24.27 -2.78
N ARG A 71 2.77 25.53 -2.52
CA ARG A 71 3.16 26.24 -1.29
C ARG A 71 2.64 25.49 -0.06
N ARG A 72 1.36 25.10 -0.05
CA ARG A 72 0.76 24.34 1.06
C ARG A 72 1.42 22.99 1.25
N LEU A 73 1.77 22.31 0.16
CA LEU A 73 2.52 21.05 0.21
C LEU A 73 3.88 21.25 0.90
N ARG A 74 4.63 22.30 0.54
CA ARG A 74 5.92 22.60 1.19
C ARG A 74 5.80 22.98 2.66
N GLN A 75 4.71 23.64 3.05
CA GLN A 75 4.49 24.07 4.44
C GLN A 75 4.07 22.91 5.35
N THR A 76 3.20 22.03 4.87
CA THR A 76 2.64 20.94 5.66
C THR A 76 3.49 19.68 5.60
N GLY A 77 4.13 19.40 4.47
CA GLY A 77 4.78 18.12 4.20
C GLY A 77 3.80 16.95 4.04
N ASP A 78 2.49 17.22 3.99
CA ASP A 78 1.43 16.21 3.94
C ASP A 78 0.58 16.38 2.68
N ALA A 79 0.83 15.50 1.70
CA ALA A 79 0.15 15.51 0.42
C ALA A 79 -1.36 15.23 0.53
N PHE A 80 -1.75 14.31 1.41
CA PHE A 80 -3.16 13.90 1.56
C PHE A 80 -3.97 15.00 2.22
N ARG A 81 -3.40 15.67 3.23
CA ARG A 81 -4.05 16.83 3.85
C ARG A 81 -4.25 17.97 2.87
N VAL A 82 -3.26 18.25 2.03
CA VAL A 82 -3.38 19.29 0.99
C VAL A 82 -4.43 18.89 -0.05
N LEU A 83 -4.45 17.64 -0.49
CA LEU A 83 -5.46 17.14 -1.43
C LEU A 83 -6.89 17.31 -0.87
N GLU A 84 -7.10 16.97 0.40
CA GLU A 84 -8.39 17.16 1.09
C GLU A 84 -8.80 18.64 1.10
N LEU A 85 -7.88 19.54 1.46
CA LEU A 85 -8.14 20.99 1.45
C LEU A 85 -8.54 21.50 0.06
N VAL A 86 -7.88 21.01 -0.99
CA VAL A 86 -8.20 21.38 -2.38
C VAL A 86 -9.57 20.85 -2.78
N ARG A 87 -9.90 19.59 -2.45
CA ARG A 87 -11.22 18.99 -2.71
C ARG A 87 -12.33 19.77 -2.00
N VAL A 88 -12.15 20.12 -0.73
CA VAL A 88 -13.10 20.95 0.02
C VAL A 88 -13.24 22.34 -0.62
N GLY A 89 -12.13 22.96 -1.01
CA GLY A 89 -12.12 24.23 -1.73
C GLY A 89 -12.93 24.17 -3.03
N ASP A 90 -12.75 23.12 -3.83
CA ASP A 90 -13.50 22.92 -5.07
C ASP A 90 -15.01 22.77 -4.82
N LEU A 91 -15.40 22.01 -3.79
CA LEU A 91 -16.80 21.83 -3.41
C LEU A 91 -17.45 23.18 -3.05
N LEU A 92 -16.75 24.02 -2.28
CA LEU A 92 -17.23 25.34 -1.88
C LEU A 92 -17.31 26.32 -3.06
N LEU A 93 -16.39 26.20 -4.03
CA LEU A 93 -16.36 27.04 -5.22
C LEU A 93 -17.21 26.50 -6.38
N GLY A 94 -17.89 25.36 -6.20
CA GLY A 94 -18.71 24.75 -7.24
C GLY A 94 -17.91 24.21 -8.44
N LYS A 95 -16.60 23.99 -8.28
CA LYS A 95 -15.70 23.45 -9.31
C LYS A 95 -15.85 21.92 -9.39
N GLN A 96 -17.02 21.43 -9.80
CA GLN A 96 -17.24 20.00 -10.03
C GLN A 96 -16.53 19.55 -11.32
N LYS A 97 -15.71 18.48 -11.24
CA LYS A 97 -14.95 17.95 -12.38
C LYS A 97 -15.85 17.20 -13.38
N GLY A 98 -15.66 17.49 -14.66
CA GLY A 98 -15.90 16.53 -15.74
C GLY A 98 -14.97 15.33 -15.57
N LYS A 99 -15.51 14.13 -15.79
CA LYS A 99 -14.82 12.83 -15.63
C LYS A 99 -13.46 12.86 -16.34
N TYR A 100 -12.38 12.70 -15.58
CA TYR A 100 -11.05 12.52 -16.16
C TYR A 100 -10.98 11.11 -16.72
N GLU A 101 -10.92 10.97 -18.05
CA GLU A 101 -10.70 9.68 -18.71
C GLU A 101 -9.33 9.13 -18.31
N LYS A 102 -9.37 7.91 -17.77
CA LYS A 102 -8.21 7.15 -17.34
C LYS A 102 -7.28 6.93 -18.55
N SER A 103 -6.20 7.71 -18.66
CA SER A 103 -5.14 7.42 -19.62
C SER A 103 -4.46 6.11 -19.19
N SER A 104 -4.65 5.04 -19.96
CA SER A 104 -4.35 3.66 -19.58
C SER A 104 -2.87 3.35 -19.39
N THR A 105 -1.97 4.27 -19.76
CA THR A 105 -0.56 3.91 -19.99
C THR A 105 0.24 3.60 -18.73
N VAL A 106 -0.17 4.06 -17.55
CA VAL A 106 0.59 3.86 -16.29
C VAL A 106 0.12 2.63 -15.51
N ASP A 107 -1.17 2.30 -15.53
CA ASP A 107 -1.68 1.10 -14.85
C ASP A 107 -1.27 -0.18 -15.62
N ASP A 108 -1.22 -0.13 -16.96
CA ASP A 108 -0.72 -1.21 -17.82
C ASP A 108 0.76 -1.57 -17.51
N LEU A 109 1.55 -0.59 -17.04
CA LEU A 109 2.95 -0.81 -16.62
C LEU A 109 3.03 -1.48 -15.23
N VAL A 110 2.17 -1.11 -14.27
CA VAL A 110 2.20 -1.66 -12.91
C VAL A 110 1.79 -3.14 -12.90
N ASP A 111 0.82 -3.52 -13.72
CA ASP A 111 0.39 -4.92 -13.87
C ASP A 111 1.51 -5.82 -14.45
N SER A 112 2.38 -5.27 -15.30
CA SER A 112 3.53 -6.01 -15.84
C SER A 112 4.61 -6.32 -14.78
N TYR A 113 4.75 -5.45 -13.76
CA TYR A 113 5.68 -5.65 -12.65
C TYR A 113 5.15 -6.64 -11.61
N THR A 114 3.84 -6.65 -11.34
CA THR A 114 3.22 -7.59 -10.39
C THR A 114 3.09 -9.00 -10.96
N ALA A 115 2.88 -9.15 -12.27
CA ALA A 115 2.86 -10.43 -12.96
C ALA A 115 4.23 -11.17 -12.90
N SER A 116 5.34 -10.44 -12.81
CA SER A 116 6.70 -11.01 -12.70
C SER A 116 7.09 -11.39 -11.26
N GLY A 117 6.31 -11.00 -10.26
CA GLY A 117 6.63 -11.17 -8.83
C GLY A 117 6.22 -12.49 -8.18
N ASN A 118 5.55 -13.39 -8.91
CA ASN A 118 5.08 -14.66 -8.35
C ASN A 118 6.16 -15.76 -8.40
N SER A 119 7.30 -15.49 -7.75
CA SER A 119 8.24 -16.53 -7.33
C SER A 119 8.48 -16.39 -5.83
N GLY A 120 8.20 -17.48 -5.11
CA GLY A 120 8.02 -17.52 -3.66
C GLY A 120 9.01 -16.70 -2.84
N SER A 121 8.50 -15.75 -2.07
CA SER A 121 9.25 -15.12 -0.99
C SER A 121 9.15 -16.00 0.26
N THR A 122 10.20 -16.80 0.46
CA THR A 122 10.53 -17.45 1.73
C THR A 122 10.82 -16.39 2.82
N PRO A 123 10.61 -16.68 4.11
CA PRO A 123 10.85 -15.70 5.17
C PRO A 123 12.34 -15.39 5.31
N ARG A 124 12.70 -14.10 5.36
CA ARG A 124 14.04 -13.61 5.72
C ARG A 124 14.39 -14.07 7.14
N ARG A 125 15.45 -14.86 7.29
CA ARG A 125 16.15 -15.03 8.58
C ARG A 125 16.76 -13.68 8.98
N LEU A 126 16.52 -13.28 10.22
CA LEU A 126 17.32 -12.29 10.93
C LEU A 126 18.75 -12.81 11.07
N ASN A 127 19.71 -11.96 10.75
CA ASN A 127 21.15 -12.23 10.84
C ASN A 127 21.54 -12.46 12.31
N GLU A 128 22.27 -13.54 12.57
CA GLU A 128 22.97 -13.75 13.83
C GLU A 128 24.38 -13.16 13.71
N SER A 129 24.74 -12.27 14.63
CA SER A 129 26.06 -11.64 14.70
C SER A 129 27.17 -12.66 15.00
N PRO A 130 28.41 -12.43 14.53
CA PRO A 130 29.54 -13.31 14.81
C PRO A 130 29.91 -13.30 16.31
N LYS A 131 30.11 -14.47 16.90
CA LYS A 131 30.85 -14.59 18.17
C LYS A 131 32.31 -14.87 17.86
N ASP A 132 33.15 -13.91 18.20
CA ASP A 132 34.59 -14.08 18.35
C ASP A 132 34.93 -14.92 19.59
N SER A 133 36.08 -15.60 19.50
CA SER A 133 36.86 -16.36 20.51
C SER A 133 36.72 -17.88 20.51
#